data_AF-A0ABD4U7B6-F1
#
_entry.id   AF-A0ABD4U7B6-F1
#
_cell.length_a   1.000
_cell.length_b   1.000
_cell.length_c   1.000
_cell.angle_alpha   90.00
_cell.angle_beta   90.00
_cell.angle_gamma   90.00
#
_symmetry.space_group_name_H-M   'P 1'
#
loop_
_entity.id
_entity.type
_entity.pdbx_description
1 polymer ?
#
loop_
_entity_poly.entity_id
_entity_poly.type
_entity_poly.pdbx_seq_one_letter_code
_entity_poly.pdbx_strand_id
1 'polypeptide(L)' 'MIVTDHGKPTFEIRPYRSREAHSVDILRGSVMRYDNPLDPIAKEDWETSR' A
#
# COMPACT_ATOMS: atom_id res chain seq x y z
N MET A 1 19.55 -0.75 0.36
CA MET A 1 19.78 -1.30 -0.99
C MET A 1 18.95 -0.49 -1.97
N ILE A 2 19.53 -0.06 -3.09
CA ILE A 2 18.81 0.68 -4.13
C ILE A 2 18.51 -0.27 -5.28
N VAL A 3 17.25 -0.36 -5.66
CA VAL A 3 16.79 -1.09 -6.84
C VAL A 3 16.61 -0.08 -7.96
N THR A 4 17.26 -0.35 -9.08
CA THR A 4 17.23 0.52 -10.26
C THR A 4 16.44 -0.12 -11.38
N ASP A 5 15.66 0.68 -12.09
CA ASP A 5 15.11 0.34 -13.40
C ASP A 5 15.86 1.12 -14.48
N HIS A 6 16.45 0.42 -15.45
CA HIS A 6 17.28 1.03 -16.52
C HIS A 6 18.35 2.03 -16.03
N GLY A 7 19.04 1.71 -14.93
CA GLY A 7 20.07 2.58 -14.35
C GLY A 7 19.52 3.79 -13.59
N LYS A 8 18.20 3.95 -13.51
CA LYS A 8 17.53 4.98 -12.71
C LYS A 8 17.10 4.39 -11.37
N PRO A 9 17.41 5.01 -10.23
CA PRO A 9 16.90 4.59 -8.93
C PRO A 9 15.37 4.66 -8.89
N THR A 10 14.70 3.55 -8.59
CA THR A 10 13.23 3.47 -8.58
C THR A 10 12.70 3.05 -7.21
N PHE A 11 13.42 2.18 -6.51
CA PHE A 11 13.03 1.74 -5.17
C PHE A 11 14.23 1.72 -4.22
N GLU A 12 13.94 2.01 -2.95
CA GLU A 12 14.90 1.84 -1.87
C GLU A 12 14.35 0.80 -0.89
N ILE A 13 15.16 -0.23 -0.62
CA ILE A 13 14.89 -1.23 0.39
C ILE A 13 15.73 -0.88 1.62
N ARG A 14 15.06 -0.59 2.73
CA ARG A 14 15.66 -0.35 4.06
C ARG A 14 15.16 -1.39 5.06
N PRO A 15 16.01 -1.83 6.00
CA PRO A 15 15.54 -2.60 7.15
C PRO A 15 14.40 -1.85 7.84
N TYR A 16 13.32 -2.56 8.15
CA TYR A 16 12.22 -1.98 8.89
C TYR A 16 12.70 -1.55 10.28
N ARG A 17 12.41 -0.29 10.62
CA ARG A 17 12.62 0.28 11.95
C ARG A 17 11.25 0.74 12.43
N SER A 18 10.82 0.23 13.58
CA SER A 18 9.59 0.74 14.21
C SER A 18 9.73 2.24 14.41
N ARG A 19 8.76 3.01 13.91
CA ARG A 19 8.68 4.45 14.16
C ARG A 19 7.84 4.64 15.42
N GLU A 20 8.24 5.55 16.31
CA GLU A 20 7.46 5.84 17.53
C GLU A 20 6.07 6.43 17.21
N ALA A 21 5.90 7.01 16.02
CA ALA A 21 4.61 7.45 15.53
C ALA A 21 3.69 6.27 15.21
N HIS A 22 2.55 6.19 15.89
CA HIS A 22 1.52 5.18 15.61
C HIS A 22 1.06 5.31 14.15
N SER A 23 1.09 4.21 13.39
CA SER A 23 0.72 4.20 11.97
C SER A 23 -0.66 4.82 11.69
N VAL A 24 -1.58 4.72 12.65
CA VAL A 24 -2.93 5.30 12.56
C VAL A 24 -2.90 6.83 12.54
N ASP A 25 -1.96 7.47 13.22
CA ASP A 25 -1.88 8.93 13.27
C ASP A 25 -1.37 9.51 11.97
N ILE A 26 -0.45 8.80 11.29
CA ILE A 26 0.05 9.17 9.96
C ILE A 26 -1.04 9.02 8.89
N LEU A 27 -1.85 7.97 8.99
CA LEU A 27 -2.87 7.64 7.98
C LEU A 27 -4.23 8.24 8.28
N ARG A 28 -4.39 8.97 9.39
CA ARG A 28 -5.66 9.57 9.80
C ARG A 28 -6.16 10.52 8.72
N GLY A 29 -7.38 10.27 8.25
CA GLY A 29 -8.02 11.09 7.20
C GLY A 29 -7.55 10.79 5.77
N SER A 30 -6.73 9.76 5.54
CA SER A 30 -6.36 9.32 4.18
C SER A 30 -7.49 8.60 3.43
N VAL A 31 -8.42 7.99 4.17
CA VAL A 31 -9.60 7.34 3.60
C VAL A 31 -10.68 8.38 3.33
N MET A 32 -10.89 8.71 2.05
CA MET A 32 -11.89 9.69 1.64
C MET A 32 -13.29 9.08 1.49
N ARG A 33 -13.36 7.78 1.16
CA ARG A 33 -14.61 7.02 0.97
C ARG A 33 -14.40 5.58 1.38
N TYR A 34 -15.43 4.97 1.97
CA TYR A 34 -15.41 3.58 2.43
C TYR A 34 -16.78 2.96 2.19
N ASP A 35 -17.06 2.68 0.92
CA ASP A 35 -18.38 2.28 0.46
C ASP A 35 -18.45 0.75 0.38
N ASN A 36 -19.50 0.17 0.98
CA ASN A 36 -19.84 -1.25 0.92
C ASN A 36 -18.65 -2.23 1.06
N PRO A 37 -17.77 -2.05 2.06
CA PRO A 37 -16.52 -2.79 2.16
C PRO A 37 -16.69 -4.29 2.51
N LEU A 38 -17.90 -4.67 2.91
CA LEU A 38 -18.27 -6.04 3.29
C LEU A 38 -19.19 -6.69 2.26
N ASP A 39 -19.58 -5.97 1.21
CA ASP A 39 -20.36 -6.56 0.13
C ASP A 39 -19.51 -7.62 -0.57
N PRO A 40 -20.09 -8.77 -0.93
CA PRO A 40 -19.37 -9.80 -1.67
C PRO A 40 -18.97 -9.24 -3.03
N ILE A 41 -17.66 -9.27 -3.33
CA ILE A 41 -17.17 -8.95 -4.67
C ILE A 41 -17.54 -10.07 -5.64
N ALA A 42 -17.82 -9.72 -6.90
CA ALA A 42 -18.14 -10.71 -7.92
C ALA A 42 -16.92 -11.60 -8.19
N LYS A 43 -17.14 -12.80 -8.72
CA LYS A 43 -16.06 -13.76 -8.99
C LYS A 43 -15.05 -13.18 -9.99
N GLU A 44 -15.55 -12.38 -10.92
CA GLU A 44 -14.81 -11.74 -12.01
C GLU A 44 -13.88 -10.62 -11.52
N ASP A 45 -14.15 -10.02 -10.35
CA ASP A 45 -13.35 -8.93 -9.79
C ASP A 45 -12.04 -9.43 -9.14
N TRP A 46 -11.97 -10.71 -8.79
CA TRP A 46 -10.78 -11.35 -8.21
C TRP A 46 -9.59 -11.45 -9.18
N GLU A 47 -9.83 -11.40 -10.49
CA GLU A 47 -8.80 -11.66 -11.52
C GLU A 47 -7.84 -10.46 -11.76
N THR A 48 -8.00 -9.35 -11.03
CA THR A 48 -7.23 -8.11 -11.21
C THR A 48 -5.80 -8.15 -10.63
N SER A 49 -5.23 -9.32 -10.34
CA SER A 49 -3.90 -9.47 -9.70
C SER A 49 -2.92 -10.38 -10.45
N ARG A 50 -2.94 -10.38 -11.78
CA ARG A 50 -1.99 -11.16 -12.59
C ARG A 50 -1.01 -10.31 -13.38
#